data_AF-W9NXA7-F1
#
_entry.id   AF-W9NXA7-F1
#
_cell.length_a   1.000
_cell.length_b   1.000
_cell.length_c   1.000
_cell.angle_alpha   90.00
_cell.angle_beta   90.00
_cell.angle_gamma   90.00
#
_symmetry.space_group_name_H-M   'P 1'
#
loop_
_entity.id
_entity.type
_entity.pdbx_description
1 polymer ?
#
loop_
_entity_poly.entity_id
_entity_poly.type
_entity_poly.pdbx_seq_one_letter_code
_entity_poly.pdbx_strand_id
1 'polypeptide(L)'
;MQSRLYWNTLMFESVLTDELSLLISQLSDLQDRVPLPKFVKMEVPALQRLEEPNSADAFCHYHFLSQIAHRVLIYRIKETIYYSGKSQKTISPPRQLKCAD
;
A
#
# COMPACT_ATOMS: atom_id res chain seq x y z
N MET A 1 -10.76 -8.83 9.91
CA MET A 1 -11.26 -7.85 8.92
C MET A 1 -10.45 -6.56 8.86
N GLN A 2 -10.03 -5.98 9.99
CA GLN A 2 -9.31 -4.69 10.05
C GLN A 2 -8.05 -4.60 9.16
N SER A 3 -7.21 -5.64 9.13
CA SER A 3 -6.05 -5.66 8.21
C SER A 3 -6.46 -5.44 6.77
N ARG A 4 -7.52 -6.11 6.32
CA ARG A 4 -7.99 -6.03 4.93
C ARG A 4 -8.49 -4.62 4.59
N LEU A 5 -9.16 -3.97 5.53
CA LEU A 5 -9.55 -2.56 5.40
C LEU A 5 -8.32 -1.65 5.30
N TYR A 6 -7.34 -1.80 6.19
CA TYR A 6 -6.11 -1.02 6.17
C TYR A 6 -5.39 -1.11 4.81
N TRP A 7 -5.15 -2.33 4.31
CA TRP A 7 -4.44 -2.53 3.05
C TRP A 7 -5.25 -2.02 1.84
N ASN A 8 -6.58 -2.08 1.89
CA ASN A 8 -7.44 -1.45 0.88
C ASN A 8 -7.38 0.08 0.93
N THR A 9 -7.43 0.66 2.13
CA THR A 9 -7.34 2.11 2.31
C THR A 9 -5.99 2.64 1.86
N LEU A 10 -4.89 1.99 2.25
CA LEU A 10 -3.53 2.35 1.83
C LEU A 10 -3.38 2.25 0.31
N MET A 11 -4.00 1.24 -0.30
CA MET A 11 -4.20 1.19 -1.74
C MET A 11 -4.95 2.46 -2.19
N PHE A 12 -6.24 2.62 -1.93
CA PHE A 12 -7.01 3.72 -2.52
C PHE A 12 -6.40 5.11 -2.29
N GLU A 13 -5.85 5.36 -1.10
CA GLU A 13 -5.15 6.59 -0.77
C GLU A 13 -4.09 6.94 -1.81
N SER A 14 -3.20 6.01 -2.17
CA SER A 14 -2.09 6.29 -3.08
C SER A 14 -2.54 6.63 -4.51
N VAL A 15 -3.78 6.25 -4.90
CA VAL A 15 -4.34 6.55 -6.23
C VAL A 15 -4.99 7.91 -6.13
N LEU A 16 -5.77 8.14 -5.07
CA LEU A 16 -6.44 9.42 -4.85
C LEU A 16 -5.43 10.55 -4.67
N THR A 17 -4.33 10.33 -3.97
CA THR A 17 -3.28 11.36 -3.81
C THR A 17 -2.57 11.67 -5.12
N ASP A 18 -2.23 10.64 -5.92
CA ASP A 18 -1.58 10.84 -7.22
C ASP A 18 -2.55 11.52 -8.22
N GLU A 19 -3.82 11.09 -8.30
CA GLU A 19 -4.81 11.62 -9.25
C GLU A 19 -5.31 13.02 -8.88
N LEU A 20 -5.55 13.28 -7.60
CA LEU A 20 -6.10 14.55 -7.11
C LEU A 20 -5.01 15.52 -6.61
N SER A 21 -3.73 15.15 -6.72
CA SER A 21 -2.59 15.92 -6.21
C SER A 21 -2.74 16.31 -4.72
N LEU A 22 -3.26 15.38 -3.91
CA LEU A 22 -3.47 15.61 -2.48
C LEU A 22 -2.19 15.33 -1.67
N LEU A 23 -2.18 15.78 -0.41
CA LEU A 23 -1.13 15.43 0.54
C LEU A 23 -1.27 13.96 0.97
N ILE A 24 -0.14 13.27 1.04
CA ILE A 24 -0.04 11.87 1.53
C ILE A 24 -0.26 11.87 3.05
N SER A 25 -1.09 10.95 3.56
CA SER A 25 -1.26 10.79 5.00
C SER A 25 -0.15 9.92 5.61
N GLN A 26 -0.14 9.82 6.93
CA GLN A 26 0.80 8.99 7.68
C GLN A 26 0.36 7.51 7.77
N LEU A 27 -0.55 7.07 6.89
CA LEU A 27 -1.05 5.69 6.91
C LEU A 27 0.06 4.65 6.66
N SER A 28 1.10 5.04 5.90
CA SER A 28 2.30 4.21 5.65
C SER A 28 3.03 3.82 6.93
N ASP A 29 3.00 4.63 7.97
CA ASP A 29 3.76 4.40 9.21
C ASP A 29 3.23 3.22 10.02
N LEU A 30 1.98 2.83 9.74
CA LEU A 30 1.33 1.68 10.35
C LEU A 30 1.59 0.37 9.59
N GLN A 31 2.26 0.43 8.43
CA GLN A 31 2.41 -0.73 7.53
C GLN A 31 3.17 -1.87 8.20
N ASP A 32 4.20 -1.54 8.98
CA ASP A 32 5.00 -2.51 9.73
C ASP A 32 4.23 -3.15 10.90
N ARG A 33 3.15 -2.51 11.34
CA ARG A 33 2.32 -2.96 12.48
C ARG A 33 1.09 -3.73 12.05
N VAL A 34 0.66 -3.59 10.79
CA VAL A 34 -0.54 -4.24 10.27
C VAL A 34 -0.18 -5.52 9.51
N PRO A 35 -0.55 -6.71 10.03
CA PRO A 35 -0.26 -7.95 9.33
C PRO A 35 -0.98 -8.01 7.98
N LEU A 36 -0.41 -8.74 7.03
CA LEU A 36 -1.07 -8.99 5.75
C LEU A 36 -2.46 -9.63 5.98
N PRO A 37 -3.46 -9.29 5.15
CA PRO A 37 -4.80 -9.81 5.32
C PRO A 37 -4.79 -11.34 5.24
N LYS A 38 -5.20 -12.01 6.31
CA LYS A 38 -5.42 -13.46 6.27
C LYS A 38 -6.63 -13.75 5.40
N PHE A 39 -6.48 -14.72 4.49
CA PHE A 39 -7.59 -15.23 3.70
C PHE A 39 -8.51 -16.04 4.61
N VAL A 40 -9.81 -15.79 4.53
CA VAL A 40 -10.80 -16.58 5.26
C VAL A 40 -10.91 -17.88 4.49
N LYS A 41 -10.61 -19.02 5.15
CA LYS A 41 -10.96 -20.32 4.58
C LYS A 41 -12.47 -20.40 4.63
N MET A 42 -13.13 -20.37 3.49
CA MET A 42 -14.56 -20.68 3.44
C MET A 42 -14.70 -22.17 3.76
N GLU A 43 -15.35 -22.48 4.88
CA GLU A 43 -15.79 -23.85 5.14
C GLU A 43 -16.95 -24.13 4.20
N VAL A 44 -16.66 -24.86 3.14
CA VAL A 44 -17.67 -25.31 2.18
C VAL A 44 -18.60 -26.29 2.90
N PRO A 45 -19.91 -26.02 3.02
CA PRO A 45 -20.85 -26.96 3.60
C PRO A 45 -20.78 -28.30 2.86
N ALA A 46 -20.86 -29.42 3.58
CA ALA A 46 -20.62 -30.77 3.03
C ALA A 46 -21.46 -31.12 1.77
N LEU A 47 -22.57 -30.40 1.53
CA LEU A 47 -23.44 -30.54 0.36
C LEU A 47 -22.91 -29.91 -0.95
N GLN A 48 -21.89 -29.04 -0.89
CA GLN A 48 -21.29 -28.37 -2.07
C GLN A 48 -20.04 -29.08 -2.61
N ARG A 49 -19.67 -30.24 -2.08
CA ARG A 49 -18.50 -31.02 -2.53
C ARG A 49 -18.65 -31.61 -3.95
N LEU A 50 -19.82 -31.49 -4.57
CA LEU A 50 -20.10 -32.07 -5.88
C LEU A 50 -19.64 -31.20 -7.06
N GLU A 51 -19.33 -29.92 -6.84
CA GLU A 51 -18.77 -29.00 -7.85
C GLU A 51 -17.41 -28.54 -7.34
N GLU A 52 -16.32 -28.73 -8.11
CA GLU A 52 -14.93 -28.38 -7.76
C GLU A 52 -14.82 -26.98 -7.13
N PRO A 53 -14.77 -26.86 -5.79
CA PRO A 53 -15.07 -25.61 -5.09
C PRO A 53 -13.86 -24.68 -4.95
N ASN A 54 -12.74 -25.03 -5.58
CA ASN A 54 -11.42 -24.52 -5.19
C ASN A 54 -10.81 -23.51 -6.18
N SER A 55 -11.36 -23.38 -7.39
CA SER A 55 -10.73 -22.56 -8.44
C SER A 55 -11.12 -21.08 -8.37
N ALA A 56 -12.42 -20.76 -8.21
CA ALA A 56 -12.92 -19.39 -8.26
C ALA A 56 -12.52 -18.56 -7.02
N ASP A 57 -12.58 -19.15 -5.83
CA ASP A 57 -12.15 -18.48 -4.60
C ASP A 57 -10.64 -18.30 -4.54
N ALA A 58 -9.87 -19.32 -4.94
CA ALA A 58 -8.43 -19.18 -5.09
C ALA A 58 -8.09 -18.09 -6.12
N PHE A 59 -8.82 -18.02 -7.25
CA PHE A 59 -8.66 -17.00 -8.27
C PHE A 59 -8.90 -15.58 -7.72
N CYS A 60 -9.98 -15.35 -6.96
CA CYS A 60 -10.25 -14.08 -6.30
C CYS A 60 -9.14 -13.68 -5.31
N HIS A 61 -8.62 -14.65 -4.56
CA HIS A 61 -7.51 -14.43 -3.63
C HIS A 61 -6.20 -14.07 -4.34
N TYR A 62 -5.85 -14.79 -5.41
CA TYR A 62 -4.66 -14.50 -6.22
C TYR A 62 -4.79 -13.16 -6.96
N HIS A 63 -5.99 -12.81 -7.43
CA HIS A 63 -6.25 -11.51 -8.06
C HIS A 63 -6.06 -10.34 -7.09
N PHE A 64 -6.51 -10.48 -5.84
CA PHE A 64 -6.27 -9.46 -4.82
C PHE A 64 -4.77 -9.31 -4.50
N LEU A 65 -4.07 -10.46 -4.39
CA LEU A 65 -2.63 -10.47 -4.13
C LEU A 65 -1.84 -9.85 -5.29
N SER A 66 -2.23 -10.15 -6.54
CA SER A 66 -1.60 -9.61 -7.74
C SER A 66 -1.82 -8.11 -7.85
N GLN A 67 -3.01 -7.61 -7.52
CA GLN A 67 -3.29 -6.16 -7.49
C GLN A 67 -2.39 -5.42 -6.49
N ILE A 68 -2.24 -5.95 -5.27
CA ILE A 68 -1.35 -5.35 -4.25
C ILE A 68 0.09 -5.41 -4.72
N ALA A 69 0.56 -6.58 -5.17
CA ALA A 69 1.94 -6.76 -5.61
C ALA A 69 2.30 -5.84 -6.78
N HIS A 70 1.42 -5.74 -7.77
CA HIS A 70 1.60 -4.89 -8.94
C HIS A 70 1.74 -3.42 -8.55
N ARG A 71 0.94 -2.96 -7.59
CA ARG A 71 1.01 -1.59 -7.11
C ARG A 71 2.28 -1.29 -6.31
N VAL A 72 2.69 -2.19 -5.42
CA VAL A 72 3.96 -2.05 -4.69
C VAL A 72 5.14 -1.98 -5.66
N LEU A 73 5.10 -2.79 -6.72
CA LEU A 73 6.14 -2.80 -7.75
C LEU A 73 6.18 -1.47 -8.53
N ILE A 74 5.03 -0.98 -9.02
CA ILE A 74 4.95 0.29 -9.74
C ILE A 74 5.40 1.46 -8.86
N TYR A 75 4.97 1.50 -7.60
CA TYR A 75 5.41 2.53 -6.66
C TYR A 75 6.93 2.51 -6.48
N ARG A 76 7.53 1.32 -6.26
CA ARG A 76 8.98 1.18 -6.16
C ARG A 76 9.71 1.60 -7.43
N ILE A 77 9.16 1.29 -8.61
CA ILE A 77 9.70 1.73 -9.91
C ILE A 77 9.63 3.26 -10.03
N LYS A 78 8.50 3.88 -9.66
CA LYS A 78 8.34 5.35 -9.63
C LYS A 78 9.40 6.00 -8.73
N GLU A 79 9.52 5.51 -7.50
CA GLU A 79 10.53 5.99 -6.54
C GLU A 79 11.95 5.83 -7.10
N THR A 80 12.23 4.70 -7.75
CA THR A 80 13.54 4.43 -8.35
C THR A 80 13.84 5.39 -9.52
N ILE A 81 12.91 5.59 -10.44
CA ILE A 81 13.12 6.40 -11.64
C ILE A 81 13.19 7.89 -11.32
N TYR A 82 12.31 8.38 -10.44
CA TYR A 82 12.14 9.82 -10.22
C TYR A 82 12.87 10.35 -8.98
N TYR A 83 13.16 9.51 -7.99
CA TYR A 83 13.69 9.96 -6.69
C TYR A 83 15.01 9.29 -6.28
N SER A 84 15.42 8.15 -6.89
CA SER A 84 16.70 7.48 -6.57
C SER A 84 17.98 8.27 -6.97
N GLY A 85 17.83 9.47 -7.52
CA GLY A 85 18.94 10.38 -7.83
C GLY A 85 19.07 11.59 -6.88
N LYS A 86 18.17 11.78 -5.91
CA LYS A 86 18.20 12.94 -5.00
C LYS A 86 18.68 12.55 -3.60
N SER A 87 19.87 11.97 -3.51
CA SER A 87 20.59 11.93 -2.24
C SER A 87 21.14 13.32 -1.93
N GLN A 88 20.70 13.87 -0.79
CA GLN A 88 21.37 14.89 0.03
C GLN A 88 21.51 16.31 -0.56
N LYS A 89 20.46 17.12 -0.41
CA LYS A 89 20.68 18.49 0.05
C LYS A 89 20.29 18.55 1.52
N THR A 90 21.31 18.44 2.37
CA THR A 90 21.30 18.82 3.77
C THR A 90 20.53 20.13 3.93
N ILE A 91 19.43 20.09 4.68
CA ILE A 91 18.78 21.29 5.21
C ILE A 91 19.79 21.92 6.16
N SER A 92 20.59 22.87 5.66
CA SER A 92 21.38 23.75 6.50
C SER A 92 20.41 24.61 7.33
N PRO A 93 20.65 24.77 8.65
CA PRO A 93 19.78 25.60 9.47
C PRO A 93 19.81 27.05 8.95
N PRO A 94 18.69 27.80 9.05
CA PRO A 94 18.65 29.18 8.60
C PRO A 94 19.67 30.01 9.37
N ARG A 95 20.54 30.72 8.64
CA ARG A 95 21.47 31.71 9.20
C ARG A 95 20.67 32.71 10.02
N GLN A 96 20.97 32.78 11.32
CA GLN A 96 20.46 33.82 12.21
C GLN A 96 20.71 35.20 11.59
N LEU A 97 19.64 35.96 11.41
CA LEU A 97 19.68 37.35 11.02
C LEU A 97 20.25 38.14 12.21
N LYS A 98 21.51 38.57 12.12
CA LYS A 98 22.06 39.55 13.07
C LYS A 98 21.39 40.89 12.78
N CYS A 99 20.45 41.30 13.63
CA CYS A 99 20.10 42.71 13.77
C CYS A 99 21.36 43.44 14.24
N ALA A 100 21.73 44.49 13.50
CA ALA A 100 22.79 45.41 13.89
C ALA A 100 22.21 46.43 14.87
N ASP A 101 22.84 46.55 16.04
CA ASP A 101 22.85 47.76 16.86
C ASP A 101 24.21 48.46 16.67
#